data_AF-A0A6I6A5Z1-F1
#
_entry.id   AF-A0A6I6A5Z1-F1
#
_cell.length_a   1.000
_cell.length_b   1.000
_cell.length_c   1.000
_cell.angle_alpha   90.00
_cell.angle_beta   90.00
_cell.angle_gamma   90.00
#
_symmetry.space_group_name_H-M   'P 1'
#
loop_
_entity.id
_entity.type
_entity.pdbx_description
1 polymer ?
#
loop_
_entity_poly.entity_id
_entity_poly.type
_entity_poly.pdbx_seq_one_letter_code
_entity_poly.pdbx_strand_id
1 'polypeptide(L)'
;MRRLLTPVTLLSALLTTTVIWACSVPVFRYALERWPADQYSAVVFHRGPLQPEQQRVVDLFAREGAVARQSANVELKLVDLDADPAPQDLELWKRQESKALPLLVMRTPLPAPVPVGFWSGELTEENVSRLIDSPLRQKIAKQLINGQTAVWVFLESGDAEQDKAALEQLKAELKRMEKTLKLPEIEQADIEQGLVSVAPDSLKLKFSVETLSRKEAAEDYFTRMLIATENDLHEFRDEPMALPVFGRGRVLYALIGKGINPGTIEQACRDLTGPCTCQVKDQNPGTDLLMAVNWEKLVTPTPQEEKEIPDLTGLTSFSKQGADAAQGLSMSKEKEQKSDQATPKTESVSAEQTAQAEPATAETQVQTQESDSADAGTTELPAAGTTEAAQSSSLLRNLSILAVLAIVIVLAASYIVMGRKSES
;
A
#
# COMPACT_ATOMS: atom_id res chain seq x y z
N MET A 1 -45.47 -19.02 -23.10
CA MET A 1 -43.99 -19.20 -23.11
C MET A 1 -43.17 -17.90 -23.14
N ARG A 2 -43.70 -16.74 -23.57
CA ARG A 2 -42.95 -15.46 -23.60
C ARG A 2 -42.80 -14.69 -22.28
N ARG A 3 -43.43 -15.11 -21.18
CA ARG A 3 -43.47 -14.36 -19.89
C ARG A 3 -42.58 -14.94 -18.77
N LEU A 4 -41.84 -16.02 -19.04
CA LEU A 4 -40.88 -16.63 -18.11
C LEU A 4 -39.41 -16.39 -18.47
N LEU A 5 -39.14 -15.73 -19.60
CA LEU A 5 -37.78 -15.46 -20.09
C LEU A 5 -37.16 -14.20 -19.47
N THR A 6 -37.97 -13.24 -19.02
CA THR A 6 -37.50 -11.95 -18.46
C THR A 6 -36.89 -12.01 -17.05
N PRO A 7 -37.34 -12.85 -16.10
CA PRO A 7 -36.70 -12.92 -14.78
C PRO A 7 -35.42 -13.77 -14.76
N VAL A 8 -35.25 -14.68 -15.74
CA VAL A 8 -34.05 -15.53 -15.86
C VAL A 8 -32.88 -14.76 -16.47
N THR A 9 -33.14 -13.79 -17.36
CA THR A 9 -32.10 -12.90 -17.90
C THR A 9 -31.62 -11.86 -16.89
N LEU A 10 -32.49 -11.37 -16.00
CA LEU A 10 -32.11 -10.44 -14.93
C LEU A 10 -31.29 -11.10 -13.81
N LEU A 11 -31.54 -12.37 -13.51
CA LEU A 11 -30.73 -13.13 -12.54
C LEU A 11 -29.37 -13.54 -13.14
N SER A 12 -29.32 -13.84 -14.44
CA SER A 12 -28.06 -14.13 -15.14
C SER A 12 -27.16 -12.89 -15.29
N ALA A 13 -27.76 -11.69 -15.40
CA ALA A 13 -27.03 -10.43 -15.47
C ALA A 13 -26.47 -9.96 -14.11
N LEU A 14 -26.97 -10.46 -12.98
CA LEU A 14 -26.44 -10.18 -11.64
C LEU A 14 -25.31 -11.14 -11.21
N LEU A 15 -25.11 -12.23 -11.96
CA LEU A 15 -24.07 -13.24 -11.73
C LEU A 15 -22.83 -13.05 -12.63
N THR A 16 -22.74 -11.94 -13.37
CA THR A 16 -21.46 -11.43 -13.86
C THR A 16 -20.68 -10.86 -12.67
N THR A 17 -20.27 -11.77 -11.80
CA THR A 17 -19.20 -11.55 -10.84
C THR A 17 -18.02 -11.05 -11.67
N THR A 18 -17.68 -9.78 -11.50
CA THR A 18 -16.38 -9.28 -11.92
C THR A 18 -15.37 -10.12 -11.18
N VAL A 19 -14.81 -11.12 -11.87
CA VAL A 19 -13.61 -11.80 -11.42
C VAL A 19 -12.56 -10.70 -11.39
N ILE A 20 -12.27 -10.19 -10.21
CA ILE A 20 -11.13 -9.29 -10.01
C ILE A 20 -9.93 -10.20 -10.24
N TRP A 21 -9.34 -10.11 -11.43
CA TRP A 21 -8.13 -10.86 -11.76
C TRP A 21 -7.06 -10.43 -10.75
N ALA A 22 -6.55 -11.40 -9.98
CA ALA A 22 -5.38 -11.17 -9.16
C ALA A 22 -4.22 -10.81 -10.09
N CYS A 23 -3.46 -9.80 -9.73
CA CYS A 23 -2.28 -9.39 -10.49
C CYS A 23 -1.28 -10.54 -10.48
N SER A 24 -0.79 -10.95 -11.66
CA SER A 24 0.22 -12.00 -11.82
C SER A 24 1.60 -11.56 -11.32
N VAL A 25 1.77 -10.27 -11.02
CA VAL A 25 3.01 -9.69 -10.50
C VAL A 25 3.28 -10.18 -9.08
N PRO A 26 4.49 -10.68 -8.78
CA PRO A 26 4.88 -11.06 -7.42
C PRO A 26 4.71 -9.90 -6.42
N VAL A 27 4.18 -10.19 -5.23
CA VAL A 27 3.92 -9.20 -4.15
C VAL A 27 5.15 -8.33 -3.88
N PHE A 28 6.34 -8.91 -3.71
CA PHE A 28 7.55 -8.15 -3.39
C PHE A 28 7.88 -7.08 -4.43
N ARG A 29 7.62 -7.38 -5.71
CA ARG A 29 7.92 -6.48 -6.82
C ARG A 29 6.84 -5.43 -6.97
N TYR A 30 5.58 -5.83 -6.90
CA TYR A 30 4.46 -4.91 -6.90
C TYR A 30 4.57 -3.89 -5.77
N ALA A 31 4.91 -4.35 -4.56
CA ALA A 31 5.14 -3.49 -3.40
C ALA A 31 6.27 -2.47 -3.61
N LEU A 32 7.35 -2.86 -4.28
CA LEU A 32 8.47 -1.96 -4.55
C LEU A 32 8.09 -0.87 -5.57
N GLU A 33 7.38 -1.25 -6.63
CA GLU A 33 7.05 -0.33 -7.72
C GLU A 33 5.82 0.53 -7.44
N ARG A 34 4.80 -0.04 -6.79
CA ARG A 34 3.44 0.53 -6.79
C ARG A 34 2.94 0.98 -5.44
N TRP A 35 3.41 0.39 -4.33
CA TRP A 35 2.97 0.81 -3.01
C TRP A 35 3.81 1.98 -2.52
N PRO A 36 3.22 3.17 -2.29
CA PRO A 36 3.93 4.22 -1.57
C PRO A 36 4.27 3.73 -0.16
N ALA A 37 5.38 4.22 0.40
CA ALA A 37 5.70 3.95 1.79
C ALA A 37 4.71 4.69 2.70
N ASP A 38 4.18 4.03 3.72
CA ASP A 38 3.24 4.67 4.64
C ASP A 38 3.96 5.73 5.48
N GLN A 39 3.25 6.81 5.80
CA GLN A 39 3.82 7.95 6.51
C GLN A 39 3.85 7.70 8.03
N TYR A 40 5.03 7.83 8.61
CA TYR A 40 5.20 7.98 10.06
C TYR A 40 4.72 9.36 10.49
N SER A 41 4.36 9.52 11.76
CA SER A 41 4.00 10.82 12.32
C SER A 41 4.98 11.24 13.41
N ALA A 42 5.70 12.33 13.17
CA ALA A 42 6.49 13.05 14.15
C ALA A 42 5.59 14.10 14.81
N VAL A 43 5.16 13.86 16.05
CA VAL A 43 4.32 14.80 16.80
C VAL A 43 5.19 15.57 17.78
N VAL A 44 5.23 16.89 17.66
CA VAL A 44 5.97 17.77 18.59
C VAL A 44 4.97 18.49 19.49
N PHE A 45 4.96 18.12 20.77
CA PHE A 45 4.23 18.83 21.80
C PHE A 45 5.06 20.00 22.32
N HIS A 46 4.47 21.19 22.37
CA HIS A 46 5.10 22.41 22.88
C HIS A 46 4.09 23.30 23.61
N ARG A 47 4.56 24.40 24.21
CA ARG A 47 3.73 25.45 24.81
C ARG A 47 4.18 26.80 24.31
N GLY A 48 3.28 27.54 23.67
CA GLY A 48 3.61 28.81 23.04
C GLY A 48 4.67 28.68 21.94
N PRO A 49 5.35 29.77 21.57
CA PRO A 49 6.30 29.77 20.45
C PRO A 49 7.55 28.93 20.76
N LEU A 50 8.00 28.17 19.74
CA LEU A 50 9.26 27.44 19.80
C LEU A 50 10.45 28.42 19.86
N GLN A 51 11.46 28.08 20.64
CA GLN A 51 12.72 28.83 20.66
C GLN A 51 13.44 28.71 19.31
N PRO A 52 14.29 29.68 18.93
CA PRO A 52 14.96 29.67 17.63
C PRO A 52 15.73 28.38 17.33
N GLU A 53 16.32 27.74 18.34
CA GLU A 53 17.03 26.46 18.20
C GLU A 53 16.08 25.30 17.91
N GLN A 54 14.92 25.28 18.55
CA GLN A 54 13.88 24.26 18.35
C GLN A 54 13.20 24.43 16.99
N GLN A 55 12.98 25.70 16.58
CA GLN A 55 12.44 26.02 15.27
C GLN A 55 13.35 25.49 14.14
N ARG A 56 14.68 25.60 14.28
CA ARG A 56 15.62 25.02 13.30
C ARG A 56 15.45 23.51 13.14
N VAL A 57 15.15 22.78 14.22
CA VAL A 57 14.91 21.33 14.15
C VAL A 57 13.58 21.03 13.46
N VAL A 58 12.54 21.83 13.71
CA VAL A 58 11.26 21.77 12.98
C VAL A 58 11.45 22.04 11.48
N ASP A 59 12.29 23.02 11.14
CA ASP A 59 12.57 23.39 9.75
C ASP A 59 13.26 22.27 8.96
N LEU A 60 13.82 21.25 9.62
CA LEU A 60 14.31 20.03 8.96
C LEU A 60 13.20 19.27 8.22
N PHE A 61 11.95 19.39 8.66
CA PHE A 61 10.77 18.78 8.04
C PHE A 61 10.11 19.66 6.96
N ALA A 62 10.55 20.92 6.81
CA ALA A 62 10.07 21.78 5.74
C ALA A 62 10.43 21.20 4.36
N ARG A 63 9.78 21.68 3.28
CA ARG A 63 9.99 21.17 1.91
C ARG A 63 11.45 21.17 1.46
N GLU A 64 12.24 22.16 1.91
CA GLU A 64 13.68 22.30 1.64
C GLU A 64 14.58 21.74 2.76
N GLY A 65 13.96 21.26 3.85
CA GLY A 65 14.63 20.69 5.01
C GLY A 65 15.31 19.35 4.72
N ALA A 66 16.18 18.92 5.64
CA ALA A 66 16.97 17.70 5.46
C ALA A 66 16.09 16.43 5.35
N VAL A 67 15.01 16.34 6.15
CA VAL A 67 14.10 15.19 6.18
C VAL A 67 13.40 15.04 4.82
N ALA A 68 12.86 16.14 4.30
CA ALA A 68 12.19 16.16 2.99
C ALA A 68 13.17 15.88 1.84
N ARG A 69 14.38 16.46 1.87
CA ARG A 69 15.42 16.23 0.86
C ARG A 69 15.89 14.77 0.80
N GLN A 70 15.90 14.09 1.95
CA GLN A 70 16.20 12.65 2.02
C GLN A 70 15.00 11.77 1.67
N SER A 71 13.82 12.37 1.46
CA SER A 71 12.58 11.66 1.14
C SER A 71 12.18 10.64 2.23
N ALA A 72 12.39 10.99 3.49
CA ALA A 72 11.88 10.19 4.60
C ALA A 72 10.35 10.22 4.62
N ASN A 73 9.73 9.05 4.74
CA ASN A 73 8.28 8.87 4.90
C ASN A 73 7.81 9.23 6.31
N VAL A 74 7.93 10.50 6.67
CA VAL A 74 7.49 11.05 7.95
C VAL A 74 6.87 12.43 7.78
N GLU A 75 5.73 12.64 8.44
CA GLU A 75 5.03 13.92 8.48
C GLU A 75 5.16 14.54 9.88
N LEU A 76 5.41 15.85 9.91
CA LEU A 76 5.47 16.63 11.15
C LEU A 76 4.10 17.16 11.52
N LYS A 77 3.73 16.99 12.79
CA LYS A 77 2.57 17.64 13.42
C LYS A 77 3.01 18.41 14.65
N LEU A 78 2.79 19.72 14.65
CA LEU A 78 2.99 20.56 15.82
C LEU A 78 1.71 20.62 16.66
N VAL A 79 1.83 20.46 17.97
CA VAL A 79 0.72 20.52 18.92
C VAL A 79 1.08 21.50 20.04
N ASP A 80 0.48 22.69 19.99
CA ASP A 80 0.57 23.66 21.07
C ASP A 80 -0.44 23.29 22.17
N LEU A 81 0.09 22.93 23.34
CA LEU A 81 -0.71 22.54 24.50
C LEU A 81 -1.46 23.72 25.14
N ASP A 82 -1.16 24.96 24.76
CA ASP A 82 -1.86 26.17 25.22
C ASP A 82 -2.94 26.66 24.22
N ALA A 83 -3.04 26.06 23.03
CA ALA A 83 -3.92 26.50 21.94
C ALA A 83 -5.10 25.55 21.68
N ASP A 84 -5.70 24.99 22.74
CA ASP A 84 -6.84 24.07 22.68
C ASP A 84 -6.65 22.88 21.70
N PRO A 85 -5.65 22.01 21.94
CA PRO A 85 -5.34 20.89 21.04
C PRO A 85 -6.47 19.85 21.00
N ALA A 86 -6.56 19.13 19.87
CA ALA A 86 -7.60 18.12 19.69
C ALA A 86 -7.56 17.03 20.78
N PRO A 87 -8.71 16.45 21.19
CA PRO A 87 -8.76 15.48 22.29
C PRO A 87 -7.83 14.28 22.14
N GLN A 88 -7.67 13.79 20.91
CA GLN A 88 -6.76 12.67 20.59
C GLN A 88 -5.27 13.03 20.80
N ASP A 89 -4.89 14.28 20.60
CA ASP A 89 -3.52 14.75 20.81
C ASP A 89 -3.24 14.94 22.30
N LEU A 90 -4.23 15.44 23.06
CA LEU A 90 -4.16 15.49 24.53
C LEU A 90 -4.04 14.10 25.15
N GLU A 91 -4.78 13.13 24.64
CA GLU A 91 -4.71 11.74 25.10
C GLU A 91 -3.33 11.14 24.80
N LEU A 92 -2.81 11.37 23.59
CA LEU A 92 -1.45 10.96 23.22
C LEU A 92 -0.40 11.59 24.14
N TRP A 93 -0.50 12.90 24.40
CA TRP A 93 0.39 13.64 25.31
C TRP A 93 0.37 13.05 26.72
N LYS A 94 -0.82 12.83 27.30
CA LYS A 94 -0.97 12.25 28.64
C LYS A 94 -0.30 10.88 28.76
N ARG A 95 -0.40 10.06 27.71
CA ARG A 95 0.22 8.73 27.65
C ARG A 95 1.74 8.74 27.56
N GLN A 96 2.36 9.87 27.24
CA GLN A 96 3.82 9.98 27.24
C GLN A 96 4.40 10.10 28.66
N GLU A 97 3.59 10.47 29.65
CA GLU A 97 4.00 10.66 31.05
C GLU A 97 5.22 11.60 31.24
N SER A 98 5.50 12.45 30.26
CA SER A 98 6.63 13.38 30.27
C SER A 98 6.23 14.76 30.77
N LYS A 99 7.17 15.42 31.43
CA LYS A 99 7.07 16.84 31.80
C LYS A 99 7.98 17.73 30.96
N ALA A 100 8.85 17.13 30.14
CA ALA A 100 9.79 17.85 29.29
C ALA A 100 9.06 18.38 28.04
N LEU A 101 9.35 19.63 27.68
CA LEU A 101 8.86 20.27 26.47
C LEU A 101 10.01 21.08 25.82
N PRO A 102 10.06 21.15 24.48
CA PRO A 102 9.21 20.44 23.53
C PRO A 102 9.53 18.94 23.48
N LEU A 103 8.49 18.11 23.39
CA LEU A 103 8.59 16.65 23.31
C LEU A 103 8.28 16.19 21.88
N LEU A 104 9.20 15.47 21.27
CA LEU A 104 8.99 14.75 20.02
C LEU A 104 8.50 13.33 20.33
N VAL A 105 7.40 12.92 19.70
CA VAL A 105 6.86 11.55 19.72
C VAL A 105 6.84 11.02 18.30
N MET A 106 7.45 9.86 18.07
CA MET A 106 7.45 9.20 16.77
C MET A 106 6.47 8.04 16.74
N ARG A 107 5.52 8.09 15.81
CA ARG A 107 4.42 7.12 15.68
C ARG A 107 4.51 6.33 14.39
N THR A 108 4.18 5.05 14.48
CA THR A 108 4.01 4.16 13.33
C THR A 108 2.82 4.61 12.47
N PRO A 109 2.78 4.24 11.18
CA PRO A 109 1.65 4.54 10.31
C PRO A 109 0.35 3.89 10.78
N LEU A 110 -0.79 4.38 10.29
CA LEU A 110 -2.11 3.83 10.60
C LEU A 110 -2.46 2.62 9.69
N PRO A 111 -3.15 1.58 10.21
CA PRO A 111 -3.50 1.38 11.61
C PRO A 111 -2.26 1.11 12.47
N ALA A 112 -2.07 1.89 13.54
CA ALA A 112 -0.83 1.88 14.31
C ALA A 112 -0.79 0.67 15.26
N PRO A 113 0.17 -0.27 15.10
CA PRO A 113 0.33 -1.39 16.03
C PRO A 113 0.66 -0.92 17.44
N VAL A 114 1.38 0.20 17.56
CA VAL A 114 1.70 0.86 18.83
C VAL A 114 1.16 2.30 18.82
N PRO A 115 -0.13 2.52 19.20
CA PRO A 115 -0.81 3.81 19.03
C PRO A 115 -0.15 5.00 19.74
N VAL A 116 0.56 4.74 20.85
CA VAL A 116 1.26 5.74 21.68
C VAL A 116 2.59 6.21 21.10
N GLY A 117 3.06 5.58 20.02
CA GLY A 117 4.37 5.80 19.43
C GLY A 117 5.42 4.82 19.95
N PHE A 118 6.44 4.55 19.13
CA PHE A 118 7.54 3.64 19.47
C PHE A 118 8.70 4.34 20.17
N TRP A 119 8.72 5.68 20.13
CA TRP A 119 9.76 6.50 20.73
C TRP A 119 9.22 7.88 21.11
N SER A 120 9.68 8.41 22.23
CA SER A 120 9.53 9.83 22.59
C SER A 120 10.77 10.37 23.30
N GLY A 121 11.03 11.66 23.14
CA GLY A 121 12.21 12.33 23.68
C GLY A 121 12.30 13.81 23.31
N GLU A 122 13.37 14.48 23.71
CA GLU A 122 13.59 15.89 23.42
C GLU A 122 13.68 16.16 21.91
N LEU A 123 13.18 17.32 21.46
CA LEU A 123 13.33 17.77 20.09
C LEU A 123 14.77 18.27 19.84
N THR A 124 15.61 17.39 19.32
CA THR A 124 17.00 17.71 18.94
C THR A 124 17.30 17.23 17.52
N GLU A 125 18.26 17.88 16.85
CA GLU A 125 18.72 17.47 15.52
C GLU A 125 19.30 16.04 15.53
N GLU A 126 20.02 15.67 16.59
CA GLU A 126 20.56 14.32 16.77
C GLU A 126 19.44 13.27 16.80
N ASN A 127 18.41 13.50 17.62
CA ASN A 127 17.28 12.57 17.72
C ASN A 127 16.55 12.43 16.38
N VAL A 128 16.28 13.55 15.69
CA VAL A 128 15.64 13.52 14.36
C VAL A 128 16.50 12.76 13.36
N SER A 129 17.80 13.03 13.28
CA SER A 129 18.70 12.35 12.35
C SER A 129 18.75 10.83 12.58
N ARG A 130 18.75 10.37 13.83
CA ARG A 130 18.78 8.94 14.17
C ARG A 130 17.42 8.26 13.99
N LEU A 131 16.32 9.00 14.13
CA LEU A 131 14.97 8.47 13.90
C LEU A 131 14.71 8.24 12.41
N ILE A 132 15.14 9.18 11.55
CA ILE A 132 14.82 9.11 10.11
C ILE A 132 15.72 8.14 9.34
N ASP A 133 16.95 7.91 9.79
CA ASP A 133 17.86 7.00 9.09
C ASP A 133 18.80 6.23 10.04
N SER A 134 19.32 5.09 9.59
CA SER A 134 20.33 4.30 10.29
C SER A 134 21.18 3.47 9.32
N PRO A 135 22.43 3.12 9.68
CA PRO A 135 23.33 2.35 8.81
C PRO A 135 22.70 1.08 8.21
N LEU A 136 21.94 0.32 9.01
CA LEU A 136 21.30 -0.90 8.57
C LEU A 136 20.11 -0.63 7.66
N ARG A 137 19.31 0.43 7.91
CA ARG A 137 18.26 0.85 6.98
C ARG A 137 18.80 1.27 5.61
N GLN A 138 19.93 1.99 5.57
CA GLN A 138 20.62 2.30 4.31
C GLN A 138 21.06 1.03 3.57
N LYS A 139 21.58 0.04 4.30
CA LYS A 139 22.00 -1.24 3.73
C LYS A 139 20.82 -2.03 3.17
N ILE A 140 19.71 -2.11 3.91
CA ILE A 140 18.45 -2.73 3.49
C ILE A 140 17.93 -2.04 2.22
N ALA A 141 17.84 -0.71 2.20
CA ALA A 141 17.39 0.05 1.04
C ALA A 141 18.23 -0.27 -0.20
N LYS A 142 19.56 -0.24 -0.06
CA LYS A 142 20.48 -0.59 -1.15
C LYS A 142 20.26 -2.01 -1.64
N GLN A 143 20.02 -2.97 -0.76
CA GLN A 143 19.76 -4.35 -1.11
C GLN A 143 18.44 -4.51 -1.88
N LEU A 144 17.36 -3.88 -1.43
CA LEU A 144 16.04 -3.90 -2.09
C LEU A 144 16.12 -3.26 -3.50
N ILE A 145 16.76 -2.09 -3.62
CA ILE A 145 16.96 -1.41 -4.91
C ILE A 145 17.77 -2.29 -5.89
N ASN A 146 18.74 -3.07 -5.39
CA ASN A 146 19.54 -3.99 -6.20
C ASN A 146 18.82 -5.31 -6.54
N GLY A 147 17.52 -5.41 -6.29
CA GLY A 147 16.68 -6.53 -6.73
C GLY A 147 16.66 -7.72 -5.77
N GLN A 148 16.92 -7.51 -4.48
CA GLN A 148 16.60 -8.52 -3.47
C GLN A 148 15.08 -8.67 -3.35
N THR A 149 14.58 -9.91 -3.25
CA THR A 149 13.17 -10.20 -3.01
C THR A 149 12.76 -9.69 -1.63
N ALA A 150 13.58 -9.99 -0.62
CA ALA A 150 13.47 -9.43 0.72
C ALA A 150 14.83 -9.44 1.42
N VAL A 151 14.98 -8.50 2.36
CA VAL A 151 16.07 -8.47 3.32
C VAL A 151 15.51 -8.89 4.67
N TRP A 152 15.95 -10.03 5.16
CA TRP A 152 15.56 -10.55 6.47
C TRP A 152 16.44 -9.93 7.54
N VAL A 153 15.84 -9.11 8.40
CA VAL A 153 16.50 -8.62 9.60
C VAL A 153 16.39 -9.68 10.67
N PHE A 154 17.53 -10.23 11.10
CA PHE A 154 17.62 -11.16 12.21
C PHE A 154 18.00 -10.39 13.47
N LEU A 155 17.02 -10.13 14.33
CA LEU A 155 17.20 -9.44 15.61
C LEU A 155 17.57 -10.46 16.69
N GLU A 156 18.77 -10.31 17.25
CA GLU A 156 19.32 -11.19 18.28
C GLU A 156 18.53 -11.14 19.59
N SER A 157 18.38 -12.28 20.26
CA SER A 157 17.88 -12.37 21.64
C SER A 157 18.90 -11.90 22.67
N GLY A 158 20.20 -12.05 22.35
CA GLY A 158 21.29 -11.90 23.30
C GLY A 158 21.75 -13.22 23.94
N ASP A 159 21.07 -14.33 23.65
CA ASP A 159 21.56 -15.69 23.90
C ASP A 159 22.27 -16.22 22.65
N ALA A 160 23.60 -16.35 22.73
CA ALA A 160 24.43 -16.71 21.60
C ALA A 160 24.14 -18.11 21.03
N GLU A 161 23.69 -19.07 21.86
CA GLU A 161 23.39 -20.42 21.38
C GLU A 161 22.06 -20.44 20.63
N GLN A 162 21.04 -19.78 21.19
CA GLN A 162 19.73 -19.64 20.55
C GLN A 162 19.82 -18.85 19.25
N ASP A 163 20.53 -17.71 19.28
CA ASP A 163 20.71 -16.84 18.12
C ASP A 163 21.43 -17.57 16.99
N LYS A 164 22.50 -18.31 17.32
CA LYS A 164 23.24 -19.11 16.33
C LYS A 164 22.34 -20.17 15.68
N ALA A 165 21.61 -20.94 16.49
CA ALA A 165 20.75 -22.01 15.98
C ALA A 165 19.65 -21.46 15.06
N ALA A 166 18.97 -20.39 15.47
CA ALA A 166 17.91 -19.76 14.68
C ALA A 166 18.46 -19.12 13.39
N LEU A 167 19.60 -18.45 13.45
CA LEU A 167 20.24 -17.83 12.28
C LEU A 167 20.72 -18.86 11.25
N GLU A 168 21.29 -19.98 11.70
CA GLU A 168 21.70 -21.07 10.82
C GLU A 168 20.49 -21.70 10.11
N GLN A 169 19.40 -21.93 10.85
CA GLN A 169 18.15 -22.43 10.29
C GLN A 169 17.55 -21.47 9.25
N LEU A 170 17.49 -20.17 9.59
CA LEU A 170 17.02 -19.13 8.67
C LEU A 170 17.83 -19.13 7.36
N LYS A 171 19.16 -19.06 7.46
CA LYS A 171 20.04 -19.03 6.28
C LYS A 171 19.95 -20.29 5.43
N ALA A 172 19.89 -21.47 6.07
CA ALA A 172 19.78 -22.74 5.36
C ALA A 172 18.47 -22.83 4.56
N GLU A 173 17.37 -22.42 5.20
CA GLU A 173 16.05 -22.49 4.61
C GLU A 173 15.84 -21.45 3.50
N LEU A 174 16.32 -20.22 3.68
CA LEU A 174 16.28 -19.21 2.61
C LEU A 174 17.07 -19.66 1.38
N LYS A 175 18.24 -20.29 1.57
CA LYS A 175 19.02 -20.88 0.47
C LYS A 175 18.31 -22.05 -0.21
N ARG A 176 17.46 -22.79 0.52
CA ARG A 176 16.57 -23.80 -0.08
C ARG A 176 15.50 -23.12 -0.92
N MET A 177 14.83 -22.11 -0.37
CA MET A 177 13.79 -21.34 -1.06
C MET A 177 14.25 -20.71 -2.36
N GLU A 178 15.43 -20.07 -2.38
CA GLU A 178 16.04 -19.52 -3.60
C GLU A 178 16.17 -20.53 -4.74
N LYS A 179 16.28 -21.83 -4.42
CA LYS A 179 16.43 -22.90 -5.42
C LYS A 179 15.11 -23.56 -5.81
N THR A 180 14.15 -23.62 -4.88
CA THR A 180 12.95 -24.45 -5.05
C THR A 180 11.71 -23.64 -5.41
N LEU A 181 11.65 -22.38 -4.98
CA LEU A 181 10.50 -21.53 -5.18
C LEU A 181 10.53 -20.95 -6.60
N LYS A 182 9.38 -20.96 -7.24
CA LYS A 182 9.20 -20.43 -8.60
C LYS A 182 8.36 -19.16 -8.51
N LEU A 183 8.82 -18.12 -9.19
CA LEU A 183 8.01 -16.92 -9.37
C LEU A 183 6.81 -17.23 -10.29
N PRO A 184 5.66 -16.59 -10.06
CA PRO A 184 4.55 -16.67 -10.99
C PRO A 184 4.95 -16.17 -12.38
N GLU A 185 4.33 -16.74 -13.40
CA GLU A 185 4.41 -16.21 -14.76
C GLU A 185 3.64 -14.89 -14.80
N ILE A 186 4.28 -13.83 -15.29
CA ILE A 186 3.67 -12.51 -15.39
C ILE A 186 2.92 -12.42 -16.71
N GLU A 187 1.62 -12.16 -16.62
CA GLU A 187 0.75 -11.99 -17.78
C GLU A 187 1.10 -10.72 -18.57
N GLN A 188 1.10 -10.82 -19.89
CA GLN A 188 1.39 -9.68 -20.78
C GLN A 188 0.44 -8.51 -20.55
N ALA A 189 -0.83 -8.78 -20.18
CA ALA A 189 -1.81 -7.75 -19.87
C ALA A 189 -1.40 -6.89 -18.65
N ASP A 190 -0.78 -7.49 -17.64
CA ASP A 190 -0.29 -6.76 -16.45
C ASP A 190 0.90 -5.87 -16.79
N ILE A 191 1.75 -6.32 -17.74
CA ILE A 191 2.86 -5.53 -18.28
C ILE A 191 2.33 -4.33 -19.09
N GLU A 192 1.32 -4.54 -19.94
CA GLU A 192 0.69 -3.49 -20.75
C GLU A 192 -0.07 -2.46 -19.91
N GLN A 193 -0.64 -2.88 -18.78
CA GLN A 193 -1.20 -1.99 -17.75
C GLN A 193 -0.12 -1.32 -16.88
N GLY A 194 1.16 -1.64 -17.14
CA GLY A 194 2.33 -1.13 -16.46
C GLY A 194 2.50 -1.66 -15.03
N LEU A 195 1.70 -2.62 -14.55
CA LEU A 195 1.68 -3.10 -13.16
C LEU A 195 3.04 -3.59 -12.67
N VAL A 196 3.90 -3.95 -13.61
CA VAL A 196 5.34 -4.16 -13.43
C VAL A 196 6.09 -3.53 -14.59
N SER A 197 7.18 -2.86 -14.27
CA SER A 197 8.02 -2.18 -15.26
C SER A 197 9.26 -2.97 -15.68
N VAL A 198 9.62 -4.00 -14.91
CA VAL A 198 10.77 -4.85 -15.24
C VAL A 198 10.34 -6.07 -16.05
N ALA A 199 11.21 -6.48 -16.97
CA ALA A 199 11.04 -7.71 -17.71
C ALA A 199 10.98 -8.91 -16.73
N PRO A 200 10.06 -9.88 -16.92
CA PRO A 200 9.93 -11.04 -16.04
C PRO A 200 11.25 -11.79 -15.82
N ASP A 201 12.05 -11.94 -16.88
CA ASP A 201 13.35 -12.64 -16.84
C ASP A 201 14.43 -11.91 -16.02
N SER A 202 14.21 -10.63 -15.69
CA SER A 202 15.12 -9.86 -14.85
C SER A 202 14.83 -10.00 -13.35
N LEU A 203 13.67 -10.55 -12.99
CA LEU A 203 13.30 -10.79 -11.60
C LEU A 203 14.13 -11.95 -11.04
N LYS A 204 14.82 -11.67 -9.93
CA LYS A 204 15.63 -12.65 -9.23
C LYS A 204 14.96 -13.00 -7.92
N LEU A 205 14.86 -14.30 -7.64
CA LEU A 205 14.52 -14.78 -6.32
C LEU A 205 15.80 -14.78 -5.48
N LYS A 206 15.92 -13.81 -4.58
CA LYS A 206 17.10 -13.65 -3.74
C LYS A 206 16.72 -13.10 -2.38
N PHE A 207 17.23 -13.75 -1.34
CA PHE A 207 17.04 -13.34 0.04
C PHE A 207 18.39 -13.00 0.65
N SER A 208 18.43 -11.92 1.41
CA SER A 208 19.59 -11.55 2.22
C SER A 208 19.23 -11.58 3.68
N VAL A 209 20.21 -11.83 4.55
CA VAL A 209 20.05 -11.81 6.00
C VAL A 209 21.00 -10.78 6.57
N GLU A 210 20.45 -9.84 7.34
CA GLU A 210 21.20 -8.85 8.08
C GLU A 210 20.96 -9.07 9.58
N THR A 211 22.04 -9.33 10.32
CA THR A 211 21.96 -9.54 11.76
C THR A 211 22.03 -8.20 12.49
N LEU A 212 21.15 -8.01 13.47
CA LEU A 212 21.06 -6.82 14.30
C LEU A 212 21.10 -7.22 15.77
N SER A 213 22.06 -6.67 16.51
CA SER A 213 22.09 -6.81 17.95
C SER A 213 21.18 -5.78 18.61
N ARG A 214 20.39 -6.19 19.62
CA ARG A 214 19.58 -5.26 20.44
C ARG A 214 20.42 -4.23 21.21
N LYS A 215 21.73 -4.45 21.31
CA LYS A 215 22.69 -3.59 22.01
C LYS A 215 23.45 -2.64 21.07
N GLU A 216 23.17 -2.69 19.76
CA GLU A 216 23.82 -1.80 18.80
C GLU A 216 23.30 -0.37 18.95
N ALA A 217 24.16 0.53 19.45
CA ALA A 217 23.78 1.90 19.77
C ALA A 217 23.40 2.71 18.52
N ALA A 218 24.04 2.45 17.38
CA ALA A 218 23.72 3.11 16.12
C ALA A 218 22.33 2.73 15.57
N GLU A 219 21.75 1.63 16.07
CA GLU A 219 20.51 1.02 15.58
C GLU A 219 19.43 0.94 16.67
N ASP A 220 19.59 1.65 17.79
CA ASP A 220 18.67 1.59 18.93
C ASP A 220 17.24 1.99 18.55
N TYR A 221 17.08 3.06 17.77
CA TYR A 221 15.77 3.54 17.31
C TYR A 221 15.20 2.62 16.24
N PHE A 222 16.06 2.06 15.38
CA PHE A 222 15.64 1.06 14.41
C PHE A 222 15.17 -0.23 15.09
N THR A 223 15.85 -0.66 16.15
CA THR A 223 15.44 -1.81 16.98
C THR A 223 14.06 -1.58 17.60
N ARG A 224 13.82 -0.40 18.18
CA ARG A 224 12.50 -0.03 18.73
C ARG A 224 11.42 -0.01 17.66
N MET A 225 11.75 0.49 16.47
CA MET A 225 10.84 0.53 15.32
C MET A 225 10.46 -0.88 14.85
N LEU A 226 11.43 -1.80 14.75
CA LEU A 226 11.19 -3.21 14.42
C LEU A 226 10.28 -3.89 15.45
N ILE A 227 10.48 -3.62 16.74
CA ILE A 227 9.60 -4.18 17.80
C ILE A 227 8.19 -3.58 17.72
N ALA A 228 8.04 -2.36 17.19
CA ALA A 228 6.75 -1.69 17.06
C ALA A 228 5.98 -2.04 15.77
N THR A 229 6.48 -2.95 14.92
CA THR A 229 5.76 -3.37 13.71
C THR A 229 4.54 -4.22 14.01
N GLU A 230 4.52 -4.89 15.17
CA GLU A 230 3.37 -5.63 15.69
C GLU A 230 3.20 -5.29 17.19
N ASN A 231 1.99 -5.40 17.71
CA ASN A 231 1.65 -4.88 19.04
C ASN A 231 2.24 -5.71 20.19
N ASP A 232 2.57 -6.99 19.95
CA ASP A 232 2.97 -7.98 20.95
C ASP A 232 4.47 -8.33 20.95
N LEU A 233 5.26 -7.86 19.97
CA LEU A 233 6.69 -8.23 19.88
C LEU A 233 7.51 -7.83 21.12
N HIS A 234 7.07 -6.80 21.84
CA HIS A 234 7.71 -6.35 23.08
C HIS A 234 7.67 -7.41 24.20
N GLU A 235 6.75 -8.37 24.12
CA GLU A 235 6.63 -9.49 25.06
C GLU A 235 7.73 -10.55 24.84
N PHE A 236 8.31 -10.61 23.63
CA PHE A 236 9.28 -11.63 23.21
C PHE A 236 10.73 -11.12 23.16
N ARG A 237 11.09 -10.17 24.03
CA ARG A 237 12.41 -9.52 24.06
C ARG A 237 13.60 -10.50 24.20
N ASP A 238 13.37 -11.66 24.80
CA ASP A 238 14.38 -12.67 25.10
C ASP A 238 14.46 -13.76 24.02
N GLU A 239 13.72 -13.60 22.90
CA GLU A 239 13.70 -14.53 21.76
C GLU A 239 14.33 -13.88 20.51
N PRO A 240 15.00 -14.68 19.65
CA PRO A 240 15.45 -14.19 18.35
C PRO A 240 14.25 -13.93 17.45
N MET A 241 14.35 -12.91 16.59
CA MET A 241 13.29 -12.57 15.64
C MET A 241 13.85 -12.50 14.22
N ALA A 242 13.13 -13.03 13.24
CA ALA A 242 13.43 -12.87 11.83
C ALA A 242 12.30 -12.10 11.14
N LEU A 243 12.61 -10.89 10.65
CA LEU A 243 11.64 -9.96 10.07
C LEU A 243 11.98 -9.71 8.60
N PRO A 244 11.21 -10.26 7.63
CA PRO A 244 11.45 -9.99 6.22
C PRO A 244 10.98 -8.59 5.84
N VAL A 245 11.91 -7.77 5.36
CA VAL A 245 11.67 -6.44 4.80
C VAL A 245 11.65 -6.52 3.28
N PHE A 246 10.61 -6.00 2.64
CA PHE A 246 10.43 -6.01 1.19
C PHE A 246 9.81 -4.70 0.67
N GLY A 247 9.65 -4.58 -0.65
CA GLY A 247 9.05 -3.40 -1.26
C GLY A 247 9.81 -2.12 -0.90
N ARG A 248 9.09 -1.07 -0.51
CA ARG A 248 9.66 0.21 -0.05
C ARG A 248 9.91 0.26 1.47
N GLY A 249 10.28 -0.88 2.06
CA GLY A 249 10.57 -1.00 3.50
C GLY A 249 9.43 -1.60 4.33
N ARG A 250 8.55 -2.41 3.73
CA ARG A 250 7.46 -3.10 4.43
C ARG A 250 7.96 -4.36 5.12
N VAL A 251 7.67 -4.52 6.40
CA VAL A 251 7.89 -5.75 7.19
C VAL A 251 6.64 -6.61 7.10
N LEU A 252 6.76 -7.89 6.74
CA LEU A 252 5.60 -8.79 6.59
C LEU A 252 4.96 -9.17 7.94
N TYR A 253 5.67 -9.98 8.72
CA TYR A 253 5.40 -10.37 10.10
C TYR A 253 6.67 -11.00 10.67
N ALA A 254 6.86 -10.97 11.98
CA ALA A 254 8.02 -11.52 12.65
C ALA A 254 7.90 -13.04 12.85
N LEU A 255 8.97 -13.77 12.56
CA LEU A 255 9.14 -15.15 13.03
C LEU A 255 9.94 -15.11 14.34
N ILE A 256 9.39 -15.65 15.42
CA ILE A 256 9.93 -15.49 16.78
C ILE A 256 10.38 -16.84 17.34
N GLY A 257 11.61 -16.92 17.86
CA GLY A 257 12.10 -18.10 18.58
C GLY A 257 11.95 -19.39 17.77
N LYS A 258 11.24 -20.37 18.32
CA LYS A 258 10.90 -21.64 17.65
C LYS A 258 10.02 -21.48 16.40
N GLY A 259 9.36 -20.33 16.26
CA GLY A 259 8.66 -19.90 15.06
C GLY A 259 9.59 -19.61 13.89
N ILE A 260 10.90 -19.45 14.08
CA ILE A 260 11.89 -19.41 12.99
C ILE A 260 12.18 -20.86 12.60
N ASN A 261 11.36 -21.47 11.74
CA ASN A 261 11.48 -22.88 11.33
C ASN A 261 11.18 -23.09 9.84
N PRO A 262 11.47 -24.27 9.26
CA PRO A 262 11.34 -24.47 7.83
C PRO A 262 9.96 -24.14 7.25
N GLY A 263 8.88 -24.51 7.96
CA GLY A 263 7.52 -24.30 7.48
C GLY A 263 7.11 -22.83 7.45
N THR A 264 7.44 -22.07 8.50
CA THR A 264 7.09 -20.65 8.59
C THR A 264 7.96 -19.78 7.68
N ILE A 265 9.25 -20.11 7.53
CA ILE A 265 10.14 -19.42 6.58
C ILE A 265 9.68 -19.68 5.15
N GLU A 266 9.32 -20.92 4.81
CA GLU A 266 8.75 -21.25 3.49
C GLU A 266 7.46 -20.46 3.25
N GLN A 267 6.55 -20.42 4.22
CA GLN A 267 5.29 -19.68 4.09
C GLN A 267 5.55 -18.19 3.84
N ALA A 268 6.40 -17.55 4.63
CA ALA A 268 6.76 -16.15 4.42
C ALA A 268 7.39 -15.90 3.03
N CYS A 269 8.26 -16.80 2.56
CA CYS A 269 8.81 -16.71 1.21
C CYS A 269 7.74 -16.82 0.13
N ARG A 270 6.73 -17.69 0.32
CA ARG A 270 5.59 -17.83 -0.60
C ARG A 270 4.69 -16.60 -0.58
N ASP A 271 4.43 -16.03 0.58
CA ASP A 271 3.61 -14.82 0.71
C ASP A 271 4.27 -13.64 -0.03
N LEU A 272 5.59 -13.53 0.02
CA LEU A 272 6.36 -12.48 -0.68
C LEU A 272 6.42 -12.67 -2.20
N THR A 273 6.39 -13.91 -2.68
CA THR A 273 6.67 -14.25 -4.09
C THR A 273 5.43 -14.67 -4.86
N GLY A 274 4.34 -14.94 -4.17
CA GLY A 274 3.05 -15.27 -4.76
C GLY A 274 2.44 -14.11 -5.55
N PRO A 275 1.40 -14.39 -6.35
CA PRO A 275 0.69 -13.37 -7.09
C PRO A 275 0.09 -12.34 -6.13
N CYS A 276 0.21 -11.07 -6.49
CA CYS A 276 -0.36 -9.99 -5.71
C CYS A 276 -1.89 -10.06 -5.79
N THR A 277 -2.48 -10.66 -4.75
CA THR A 277 -3.92 -10.96 -4.69
C THR A 277 -4.76 -9.68 -4.58
N CYS A 278 -4.14 -8.55 -4.22
CA CYS A 278 -4.79 -7.26 -4.13
C CYS A 278 -3.84 -6.13 -4.55
N GLN A 279 -4.30 -5.30 -5.49
CA GLN A 279 -3.65 -4.01 -5.77
C GLN A 279 -3.70 -3.08 -4.54
N VAL A 280 -4.63 -3.35 -3.61
CA VAL A 280 -4.83 -2.60 -2.37
C VAL A 280 -3.84 -3.06 -1.31
N LYS A 281 -2.90 -2.17 -0.97
CA LYS A 281 -1.86 -2.40 0.04
C LYS A 281 -2.43 -2.89 1.39
N ASP A 282 -3.50 -2.26 1.87
CA ASP A 282 -4.09 -2.54 3.20
C ASP A 282 -4.67 -3.96 3.34
N GLN A 283 -4.84 -4.68 2.23
CA GLN A 283 -5.25 -6.09 2.22
C GLN A 283 -4.07 -7.06 2.28
N ASN A 284 -2.82 -6.55 2.26
CA ASN A 284 -1.61 -7.33 2.46
C ASN A 284 -1.07 -7.11 3.87
N PRO A 285 -0.73 -8.18 4.60
CA PRO A 285 -0.16 -8.04 5.93
C PRO A 285 1.14 -7.22 5.90
N GLY A 286 1.41 -6.57 7.02
CA GLY A 286 2.68 -5.90 7.28
C GLY A 286 2.58 -4.45 7.71
N THR A 287 3.73 -3.94 8.13
CA THR A 287 3.90 -2.56 8.61
C THR A 287 5.13 -1.97 7.94
N ASP A 288 5.00 -0.76 7.43
CA ASP A 288 6.13 -0.06 6.80
C ASP A 288 7.10 0.49 7.83
N LEU A 289 8.39 0.44 7.51
CA LEU A 289 9.47 1.09 8.26
C LEU A 289 9.59 2.55 7.84
N LEU A 290 10.12 3.38 8.73
CA LEU A 290 10.57 4.71 8.35
C LEU A 290 11.89 4.56 7.58
N MET A 291 11.90 4.96 6.32
CA MET A 291 13.00 4.87 5.37
C MET A 291 13.26 6.25 4.75
N ALA A 292 14.46 6.79 4.96
CA ALA A 292 14.95 8.01 4.30
C ALA A 292 15.49 7.70 2.90
N VAL A 293 14.60 7.35 1.97
CA VAL A 293 14.96 6.88 0.63
C VAL A 293 14.08 7.51 -0.43
N ASN A 294 14.70 8.09 -1.46
CA ASN A 294 13.98 8.60 -2.63
C ASN A 294 13.58 7.44 -3.57
N TRP A 295 12.54 6.70 -3.18
CA TRP A 295 12.05 5.54 -3.93
C TRP A 295 11.62 5.91 -5.35
N GLU A 296 10.99 7.07 -5.56
CA GLU A 296 10.53 7.51 -6.89
C GLU A 296 11.67 7.69 -7.89
N LYS A 297 12.84 8.16 -7.41
CA LYS A 297 14.02 8.34 -8.26
C LYS A 297 14.80 7.04 -8.46
N LEU A 298 14.78 6.14 -7.47
CA LEU A 298 15.64 4.96 -7.43
C LEU A 298 14.96 3.69 -7.95
N VAL A 299 13.64 3.63 -7.91
CA VAL A 299 12.80 2.56 -8.45
C VAL A 299 12.16 3.07 -9.74
N THR A 300 12.98 3.36 -10.74
CA THR A 300 12.47 3.77 -12.05
C THR A 300 12.16 2.55 -12.92
N PRO A 301 11.07 2.59 -13.68
CA PRO A 301 10.81 1.65 -14.75
C PRO A 301 12.03 1.48 -15.65
N THR A 302 12.46 0.24 -15.90
CA THR A 302 13.37 -0.01 -17.01
C THR A 302 12.63 0.43 -18.27
N PRO A 303 13.22 1.27 -19.14
CA PRO A 303 12.62 1.54 -20.44
C PRO A 303 12.38 0.19 -21.11
N GLN A 304 11.13 -0.16 -21.37
CA GLN A 304 10.85 -1.32 -22.19
C GLN A 304 11.54 -1.05 -23.52
N GLU A 305 12.36 -1.99 -23.99
CA GLU A 305 12.87 -1.93 -25.37
C GLU A 305 11.66 -1.67 -26.24
N GLU A 306 11.68 -0.52 -26.93
CA GLU A 306 10.60 -0.05 -27.77
C GLU A 306 10.38 -1.13 -28.83
N LYS A 307 9.43 -2.02 -28.57
CA LYS A 307 9.09 -3.11 -29.46
C LYS A 307 8.75 -2.44 -30.77
N GLU A 308 9.59 -2.64 -31.78
CA GLU A 308 9.44 -2.01 -33.10
C GLU A 308 7.97 -2.10 -33.48
N ILE A 309 7.30 -0.94 -33.46
CA ILE A 309 5.91 -0.85 -33.86
C ILE A 309 5.94 -1.35 -35.30
N PRO A 310 5.24 -2.45 -35.65
CA PRO A 310 5.26 -2.92 -37.02
C PRO A 310 4.88 -1.73 -37.90
N ASP A 311 5.66 -1.51 -38.97
CA ASP A 311 5.44 -0.42 -39.91
C ASP A 311 3.95 -0.27 -40.16
N LEU A 312 3.44 0.97 -40.10
CA LEU A 312 2.03 1.30 -40.36
C LEU A 312 1.65 0.81 -41.77
N THR A 313 1.31 -0.47 -41.89
CA THR A 313 0.65 -1.00 -43.07
C THR A 313 -0.76 -0.48 -42.98
N GLY A 314 -0.97 0.74 -43.49
CA GLY A 314 -2.27 1.35 -43.56
C GLY A 314 -3.26 0.44 -44.28
N LEU A 315 -4.56 0.75 -44.16
CA LEU A 315 -5.73 0.01 -44.67
C LEU A 315 -5.63 -0.51 -46.12
N THR A 316 -4.64 -0.06 -46.88
CA THR A 316 -4.20 -0.58 -48.18
C THR A 316 -3.83 -2.08 -48.21
N SER A 317 -3.43 -2.70 -47.08
CA SER A 317 -3.16 -4.15 -47.03
C SER A 317 -4.44 -4.99 -47.15
N PHE A 318 -5.55 -4.52 -46.59
CA PHE A 318 -6.89 -5.11 -46.75
C PHE A 318 -7.44 -4.90 -48.17
N SER A 319 -6.98 -3.88 -48.90
CA SER A 319 -7.35 -3.67 -50.30
C SER A 319 -6.67 -4.65 -51.26
N LYS A 320 -5.52 -5.25 -50.88
CA LYS A 320 -4.84 -6.25 -51.72
C LYS A 320 -5.41 -7.67 -51.57
N GLN A 321 -5.93 -8.05 -50.41
CA GLN A 321 -6.62 -9.33 -50.24
C GLN A 321 -8.04 -9.35 -50.86
N GLY A 322 -8.64 -8.18 -51.11
CA GLY A 322 -9.82 -8.06 -51.98
C GLY A 322 -9.51 -8.09 -53.48
N ALA A 323 -8.26 -7.84 -53.88
CA ALA A 323 -7.85 -7.79 -55.29
C ALA A 323 -7.44 -9.17 -55.84
N ASP A 324 -6.89 -10.05 -55.00
CA ASP A 324 -6.57 -11.43 -55.40
C ASP A 324 -7.80 -12.36 -55.42
N ALA A 325 -8.91 -11.95 -54.78
CA ALA A 325 -10.22 -12.61 -54.92
C ALA A 325 -11.02 -12.14 -56.16
N ALA A 326 -10.55 -11.11 -56.87
CA ALA A 326 -11.23 -10.49 -58.01
C ALA A 326 -10.52 -10.71 -59.37
N GLN A 327 -9.39 -11.42 -59.41
CA GLN A 327 -8.72 -11.83 -60.67
C GLN A 327 -9.24 -13.16 -61.24
N GLY A 328 -10.45 -13.57 -60.87
CA GLY A 328 -11.15 -14.75 -61.42
C GLY A 328 -12.20 -14.45 -62.51
N LEU A 329 -12.54 -13.19 -62.81
CA LEU A 329 -13.64 -12.88 -63.75
C LEU A 329 -13.34 -11.68 -64.66
N SER A 330 -13.07 -12.04 -65.92
CA SER A 330 -13.14 -11.32 -67.20
C SER A 330 -13.43 -9.81 -67.27
N MET A 331 -12.65 -9.19 -68.16
CA MET A 331 -12.95 -7.99 -68.95
C MET A 331 -14.43 -7.83 -69.36
N SER A 332 -14.91 -6.59 -69.41
CA SER A 332 -14.92 -5.82 -70.66
C SER A 332 -14.44 -4.37 -70.47
N LYS A 333 -13.32 -4.08 -71.16
CA LYS A 333 -12.93 -2.83 -71.88
C LYS A 333 -12.90 -1.51 -71.11
N GLU A 334 -11.68 -0.95 -70.99
CA GLU A 334 -11.14 0.20 -71.78
C GLU A 334 -11.62 1.54 -71.19
N LYS A 335 -10.80 2.57 -70.98
CA LYS A 335 -9.56 2.99 -71.64
C LYS A 335 -8.97 4.18 -70.86
N GLU A 336 -7.64 4.34 -70.92
CA GLU A 336 -6.88 5.62 -71.09
C GLU A 336 -7.15 6.80 -70.12
N GLN A 337 -6.19 7.59 -69.61
CA GLN A 337 -4.75 7.78 -69.79
C GLN A 337 -4.32 8.89 -68.80
N LYS A 338 -3.04 8.86 -68.35
CA LYS A 338 -2.08 9.98 -68.10
C LYS A 338 -2.57 11.33 -67.52
N SER A 339 -1.85 12.08 -66.68
CA SER A 339 -0.41 12.20 -66.44
C SER A 339 -0.20 13.09 -65.21
N ASP A 340 0.85 12.78 -64.45
CA ASP A 340 1.92 13.67 -63.97
C ASP A 340 1.64 15.00 -63.23
N GLN A 341 2.22 14.98 -62.01
CA GLN A 341 3.23 15.90 -61.48
C GLN A 341 2.87 17.22 -60.78
N ALA A 342 3.54 17.31 -59.61
CA ALA A 342 4.27 18.45 -59.04
C ALA A 342 3.55 19.39 -58.05
N THR A 343 4.05 19.27 -56.80
CA THR A 343 4.26 20.26 -55.72
C THR A 343 4.59 21.70 -56.21
N PRO A 344 4.54 22.79 -55.39
CA PRO A 344 4.93 22.87 -53.97
C PRO A 344 4.22 23.92 -53.05
N LYS A 345 4.56 23.83 -51.74
CA LYS A 345 4.75 24.87 -50.68
C LYS A 345 3.78 26.07 -50.53
N THR A 346 3.51 26.46 -49.28
CA THR A 346 4.02 27.70 -48.61
C THR A 346 3.04 28.23 -47.54
N GLU A 347 3.58 28.60 -46.34
CA GLU A 347 3.13 29.69 -45.42
C GLU A 347 1.75 29.60 -44.71
N SER A 348 1.46 30.19 -43.53
CA SER A 348 2.17 31.09 -42.61
C SER A 348 1.28 31.45 -41.38
N VAL A 349 1.90 32.14 -40.40
CA VAL A 349 1.37 33.15 -39.43
C VAL A 349 0.56 32.63 -38.21
N SER A 350 1.06 32.77 -36.95
CA SER A 350 1.09 33.94 -36.01
C SER A 350 -0.31 34.33 -35.48
N ALA A 351 -0.61 34.86 -34.29
CA ALA A 351 0.04 35.33 -33.05
C ALA A 351 -1.12 35.41 -31.99
N GLU A 352 -0.96 35.05 -30.72
CA GLU A 352 -0.56 35.86 -29.54
C GLU A 352 -1.62 36.79 -28.90
N GLN A 353 -1.57 36.83 -27.56
CA GLN A 353 -2.00 37.84 -26.55
C GLN A 353 -3.19 37.50 -25.62
N THR A 354 -2.97 37.26 -24.31
CA THR A 354 -2.95 38.16 -23.10
C THR A 354 -4.28 38.93 -22.85
N ALA A 355 -4.82 39.18 -21.65
CA ALA A 355 -4.35 39.21 -20.25
C ALA A 355 -5.53 39.22 -19.23
N GLN A 356 -5.23 38.88 -17.97
CA GLN A 356 -5.74 39.31 -16.64
C GLN A 356 -7.08 40.07 -16.46
N ALA A 357 -7.86 39.68 -15.44
CA ALA A 357 -8.01 40.41 -14.15
C ALA A 357 -9.22 39.89 -13.30
N GLU A 358 -8.99 39.73 -11.99
CA GLU A 358 -9.94 39.56 -10.86
C GLU A 358 -10.45 40.95 -10.37
N PRO A 359 -11.25 41.13 -9.27
CA PRO A 359 -12.04 40.20 -8.42
C PRO A 359 -13.46 40.73 -8.05
N ALA A 360 -14.27 39.95 -7.31
CA ALA A 360 -15.31 40.48 -6.41
C ALA A 360 -15.84 39.46 -5.37
N THR A 361 -15.86 39.91 -4.12
CA THR A 361 -16.44 39.39 -2.86
C THR A 361 -17.96 39.23 -2.84
N ALA A 362 -18.48 38.28 -2.05
CA ALA A 362 -19.68 38.46 -1.20
C ALA A 362 -19.83 37.35 -0.15
N GLU A 363 -20.00 37.76 1.11
CA GLU A 363 -20.34 36.98 2.30
C GLU A 363 -21.85 36.62 2.32
N THR A 364 -22.24 35.56 3.02
CA THR A 364 -23.57 35.46 3.66
C THR A 364 -23.49 34.59 4.91
N GLN A 365 -23.92 35.18 6.04
CA GLN A 365 -24.08 34.58 7.36
C GLN A 365 -25.40 33.81 7.49
N VAL A 366 -25.43 32.78 8.36
CA VAL A 366 -26.65 32.33 9.06
C VAL A 366 -26.28 31.91 10.49
N GLN A 367 -26.87 32.59 11.48
CA GLN A 367 -27.09 32.12 12.88
C GLN A 367 -28.49 31.46 12.93
N THR A 368 -28.91 30.57 13.84
CA THR A 368 -28.87 30.65 15.33
C THR A 368 -29.44 29.35 15.96
N GLN A 369 -29.02 29.07 17.22
CA GLN A 369 -29.70 28.41 18.38
C GLN A 369 -30.10 26.91 18.33
N GLU A 370 -29.68 25.98 19.21
CA GLU A 370 -29.51 25.88 20.69
C GLU A 370 -30.77 25.33 21.42
N SER A 371 -30.64 24.18 22.10
CA SER A 371 -31.34 23.87 23.37
C SER A 371 -30.74 22.65 24.10
N ASP A 372 -30.51 22.88 25.40
CA ASP A 372 -30.00 22.01 26.47
C ASP A 372 -31.01 20.92 26.92
N SER A 373 -30.50 19.83 27.52
CA SER A 373 -30.55 19.60 28.98
C SER A 373 -30.25 18.14 29.41
N ALA A 374 -29.60 18.05 30.58
CA ALA A 374 -29.06 16.87 31.24
C ALA A 374 -30.03 16.23 32.26
N ASP A 375 -29.77 14.98 32.69
CA ASP A 375 -29.66 14.61 34.13
C ASP A 375 -28.99 13.24 34.36
N ALA A 376 -28.35 13.11 35.51
CA ALA A 376 -27.62 11.99 36.12
C ALA A 376 -28.56 10.92 36.76
N GLY A 377 -28.13 9.73 37.19
CA GLY A 377 -26.81 9.12 37.29
C GLY A 377 -26.80 7.72 37.93
N THR A 378 -25.58 7.29 38.28
CA THR A 378 -25.12 6.26 39.25
C THR A 378 -25.19 4.75 38.95
N THR A 379 -23.97 4.21 38.78
CA THR A 379 -23.36 2.97 39.33
C THR A 379 -23.77 1.59 38.81
N GLU A 380 -22.86 0.94 38.06
CA GLU A 380 -22.20 -0.34 38.44
C GLU A 380 -21.16 -0.75 37.36
N LEU A 381 -19.98 -1.23 37.80
CA LEU A 381 -19.01 -1.92 36.94
C LEU A 381 -19.61 -3.24 36.41
N PRO A 382 -19.22 -3.69 35.21
CA PRO A 382 -18.31 -4.84 35.20
C PRO A 382 -17.25 -4.84 34.07
N ALA A 383 -16.14 -5.48 34.43
CA ALA A 383 -15.29 -6.39 33.66
C ALA A 383 -14.91 -6.08 32.20
N ALA A 384 -13.60 -6.07 31.99
CA ALA A 384 -12.91 -6.16 30.71
C ALA A 384 -13.34 -7.39 29.90
N GLY A 385 -13.56 -7.17 28.60
CA GLY A 385 -13.72 -8.21 27.59
C GLY A 385 -14.77 -7.83 26.54
N THR A 386 -14.45 -8.10 25.27
CA THR A 386 -15.38 -8.19 24.12
C THR A 386 -15.69 -6.91 23.32
N THR A 387 -14.74 -6.44 22.52
CA THR A 387 -15.02 -5.64 21.32
C THR A 387 -15.04 -6.48 20.03
N GLU A 388 -14.41 -7.66 19.99
CA GLU A 388 -14.46 -8.58 18.83
C GLU A 388 -15.77 -9.39 18.73
N ALA A 389 -16.48 -9.63 19.84
CA ALA A 389 -17.75 -10.38 19.81
C ALA A 389 -18.94 -9.55 19.28
N ALA A 390 -18.86 -8.21 19.35
CA ALA A 390 -19.94 -7.32 18.91
C ALA A 390 -20.01 -7.21 17.37
N GLN A 391 -18.87 -7.26 16.68
CA GLN A 391 -18.84 -7.22 15.21
C GLN A 391 -19.22 -8.56 14.59
N SER A 392 -18.79 -9.69 15.16
CA SER A 392 -19.19 -11.02 14.68
C SER A 392 -20.68 -11.32 14.90
N SER A 393 -21.25 -10.87 16.03
CA SER A 393 -22.68 -11.02 16.32
C SER A 393 -23.57 -10.15 15.43
N SER A 394 -23.13 -8.93 15.06
CA SER A 394 -23.88 -8.08 14.13
C SER A 394 -23.87 -8.63 12.69
N LEU A 395 -22.76 -9.20 12.23
CA LEU A 395 -22.67 -9.88 10.93
C LEU A 395 -23.54 -11.14 10.88
N LEU A 396 -23.46 -12.02 11.89
CA LEU A 396 -24.30 -13.22 11.96
C LEU A 396 -25.79 -12.87 12.05
N ARG A 397 -26.15 -11.80 12.76
CA ARG A 397 -27.53 -11.29 12.82
C ARG A 397 -28.01 -10.77 11.47
N ASN A 398 -27.17 -10.02 10.75
CA ASN A 398 -27.53 -9.49 9.43
C ASN A 398 -27.64 -10.62 8.38
N LEU A 399 -26.76 -11.61 8.42
CA LEU A 399 -26.83 -12.81 7.57
C LEU A 399 -28.08 -13.64 7.84
N SER A 400 -28.47 -13.81 9.11
CA SER A 400 -29.69 -14.55 9.45
C SER A 400 -30.96 -13.79 9.05
N ILE A 401 -30.98 -12.46 9.17
CA ILE A 401 -32.09 -11.64 8.65
C ILE A 401 -32.22 -11.79 7.13
N LEU A 402 -31.11 -11.74 6.39
CA LEU A 402 -31.11 -11.92 4.93
C LEU A 402 -31.57 -13.32 4.51
N ALA A 403 -31.14 -14.36 5.23
CA ALA A 403 -31.58 -15.74 4.98
C ALA A 403 -33.09 -15.92 5.21
N VAL A 404 -33.63 -15.33 6.29
CA VAL A 404 -35.08 -15.35 6.56
C VAL A 404 -35.84 -14.60 5.47
N LEU A 405 -35.34 -13.44 5.04
CA LEU A 405 -35.97 -12.65 3.98
C LEU A 405 -36.01 -13.44 2.65
N ALA A 406 -34.93 -14.15 2.32
CA ALA A 406 -34.87 -15.01 1.14
C ALA A 406 -35.89 -16.16 1.22
N ILE A 407 -36.04 -16.80 2.37
CA ILE A 407 -37.04 -17.86 2.58
C ILE A 407 -38.46 -17.30 2.42
N VAL A 408 -38.76 -16.14 2.99
CA VAL A 408 -40.08 -15.49 2.87
C VAL A 408 -40.39 -15.16 1.41
N ILE A 409 -39.41 -14.66 0.64
CA ILE A 409 -39.57 -14.38 -0.78
C ILE A 409 -39.87 -15.66 -1.57
N VAL A 410 -39.16 -16.76 -1.27
CA VAL A 410 -39.38 -18.06 -1.92
C VAL A 410 -40.78 -18.62 -1.59
N LEU A 411 -41.22 -18.49 -0.34
CA LEU A 411 -42.56 -18.92 0.08
C LEU A 411 -43.67 -18.06 -0.53
N ALA A 412 -43.49 -16.74 -0.59
CA ALA A 412 -44.44 -15.83 -1.24
C ALA A 412 -44.53 -16.10 -2.75
N ALA A 413 -43.39 -16.33 -3.42
CA ALA A 413 -43.36 -16.73 -4.83
C ALA A 413 -44.07 -18.08 -5.05
N SER A 414 -43.84 -19.06 -4.16
CA SER A 414 -44.51 -20.37 -4.22
C SER A 414 -46.02 -20.26 -4.01
N TYR A 415 -46.46 -19.40 -3.08
CA TYR A 415 -47.88 -19.16 -2.82
C TYR A 415 -48.57 -18.50 -4.02
N ILE A 416 -47.93 -17.53 -4.67
CA ILE A 416 -48.45 -16.88 -5.88
C ILE A 416 -48.55 -17.88 -7.04
N VAL A 417 -47.60 -18.80 -7.18
CA VAL A 417 -47.63 -19.84 -8.20
C VAL A 417 -48.74 -20.87 -7.93
N MET A 418 -48.99 -21.21 -6.66
CA MET A 418 -50.10 -22.11 -6.28
C MET A 418 -51.47 -21.44 -6.40
N GLY A 419 -51.61 -20.17 -6.04
CA GLY A 419 -52.86 -19.41 -6.16
C GLY A 419 -53.31 -19.23 -7.61
N ARG A 420 -52.37 -19.15 -8.57
CA ARG A 420 -52.70 -19.08 -10.01
C ARG A 420 -53.08 -20.42 -10.63
N LYS A 421 -52.89 -21.54 -9.92
CA LYS A 421 -53.29 -22.88 -10.36
C LYS A 421 -54.72 -23.26 -9.93
N SER A 422 -55.36 -22.49 -9.04
CA SER A 422 -56.76 -22.73 -8.64
C SER A 422 -57.79 -21.92 -9.45
N GLU A 423 -57.35 -21.09 -10.40
CA GLU A 423 -58.23 -20.28 -11.28
C GLU A 423 -58.14 -20.68 -12.77
N SER A 424 -57.69 -21.91 -13.08
CA SER A 424 -57.78 -22.47 -14.45
C SER A 424 -58.57 -23.76 -14.50
#